data_AF-A0A433QQY1-F1
#
_entry.id   AF-A0A433QQY1-F1
#
_cell.length_a   1.000
_cell.length_b   1.000
_cell.length_c   1.000
_cell.angle_alpha   90.00
_cell.angle_beta   90.00
_cell.angle_gamma   90.00
#
_symmetry.space_group_name_H-M   'P 1'
#
loop_
_entity.id
_entity.type
_entity.pdbx_description
1 polymer ?
#
loop_
_entity_poly.entity_id
_entity_poly.type
_entity_poly.pdbx_seq_one_letter_code
_entity_poly.pdbx_strand_id
1 'polypeptide(L)'
;MSLKIVSKKVEREFHKNNKILQSIITTPIMPSSTNTEQSNEPGRQSFAAFTPSHLKHLNYHLSKLPPKKILEWAILTLPNLYQTTAFGLTGCVIADMISKISIEQNDGKHLVPLIFLDTFYHFPETRDLANKFATHYNVPLKIYKPSGLATVEDLEREHGQRLWEVNEDMYDFLVKVEPARRAYAELDVAAVITGRRRSQKGDRAEIPIVEVDGTGMVKLNPLAYWDFQQVWTYIRANKVPYNALVDQGYKSIGDWHSTKAPVNGDDERSGRWDGKEKTECGLHKDYFKMRAAFIASKKKQQQQTKQGSGADLVAVE
;
A
#
# COMPACT_ATOMS: atom_id res chain seq x y z
N MET A 1 -32.84 6.93 -7.84
CA MET A 1 -33.11 7.94 -6.79
C MET A 1 -31.78 8.60 -6.44
N SER A 2 -31.71 9.91 -6.62
CA SER A 2 -30.51 10.66 -6.99
C SER A 2 -29.60 11.03 -5.78
N LEU A 3 -28.28 11.01 -5.99
CA LEU A 3 -27.18 11.35 -5.07
C LEU A 3 -27.26 12.74 -4.38
N LYS A 4 -28.31 13.53 -4.61
CA LYS A 4 -28.53 14.83 -3.97
C LYS A 4 -28.80 14.77 -2.47
N ILE A 5 -29.07 13.58 -1.89
CA ILE A 5 -29.48 13.45 -0.49
C ILE A 5 -28.28 13.21 0.45
N VAL A 6 -27.20 12.59 -0.02
CA VAL A 6 -26.00 12.31 0.81
C VAL A 6 -25.15 13.58 1.01
N SER A 7 -25.09 14.46 0.01
CA SER A 7 -24.33 15.72 0.07
C SER A 7 -24.87 16.71 1.14
N LYS A 8 -26.19 16.86 1.29
CA LYS A 8 -26.76 17.87 2.20
C LYS A 8 -26.68 17.52 3.69
N LYS A 9 -26.67 16.23 4.03
CA LYS A 9 -26.57 15.77 5.43
C LYS A 9 -25.13 15.89 5.93
N VAL A 10 -24.16 15.59 5.07
CA VAL A 10 -22.71 15.75 5.30
C VAL A 10 -22.32 17.24 5.34
N GLU A 11 -22.86 18.08 4.45
CA GLU A 11 -22.63 19.52 4.50
C GLU A 11 -23.06 20.13 5.84
N ARG A 12 -24.25 19.80 6.35
CA ARG A 12 -24.82 20.45 7.55
C ARG A 12 -24.08 20.12 8.85
N GLU A 13 -23.62 18.88 9.01
CA GLU A 13 -22.82 18.45 10.17
C GLU A 13 -21.42 19.10 10.15
N PHE A 14 -20.84 19.27 8.96
CA PHE A 14 -19.47 19.76 8.77
C PHE A 14 -19.34 21.30 8.81
N HIS A 15 -20.40 22.03 8.45
CA HIS A 15 -20.44 23.50 8.49
C HIS A 15 -20.19 24.09 9.89
N LYS A 16 -20.32 23.30 10.96
CA LYS A 16 -20.14 23.81 12.32
C LYS A 16 -18.68 23.90 12.79
N ASN A 17 -17.72 23.16 12.20
CA ASN A 17 -16.44 22.94 12.92
C ASN A 17 -15.10 23.05 12.17
N ASN A 18 -14.98 23.44 10.89
CA ASN A 18 -13.62 23.72 10.36
C ASN A 18 -13.56 24.55 9.06
N LYS A 19 -13.22 25.85 9.16
CA LYS A 19 -13.03 26.73 8.00
C LYS A 19 -11.90 26.29 7.05
N ILE A 20 -10.90 25.56 7.55
CA ILE A 20 -9.75 25.08 6.75
C ILE A 20 -10.11 23.85 5.91
N LEU A 21 -10.93 22.94 6.42
CA LEU A 21 -11.39 21.78 5.64
C LEU A 21 -12.37 22.22 4.55
N GLN A 22 -13.20 23.24 4.81
CA GLN A 22 -14.07 23.81 3.78
C GLN A 22 -13.28 24.39 2.60
N SER A 23 -12.16 25.09 2.81
CA SER A 23 -11.35 25.62 1.70
C SER A 23 -10.67 24.55 0.85
N ILE A 24 -10.42 23.37 1.42
CA ILE A 24 -9.88 22.21 0.68
C ILE A 24 -11.00 21.55 -0.16
N ILE A 25 -12.24 21.55 0.35
CA ILE A 25 -13.40 20.94 -0.30
C ILE A 25 -14.00 21.83 -1.42
N THR A 26 -13.90 23.17 -1.32
CA THR A 26 -14.52 24.11 -2.28
C THR A 26 -13.69 24.46 -3.51
N THR A 27 -12.53 23.82 -3.74
CA THR A 27 -11.85 23.96 -5.03
C THR A 27 -12.63 23.16 -6.08
N PRO A 28 -13.24 23.79 -7.11
CA PRO A 28 -14.10 23.09 -8.05
C PRO A 28 -13.30 22.02 -8.80
N ILE A 29 -13.77 20.78 -8.74
CA ILE A 29 -13.37 19.72 -9.66
C ILE A 29 -13.98 20.09 -11.02
N MET A 30 -13.22 20.81 -11.84
CA MET A 30 -13.62 21.07 -13.23
C MET A 30 -13.43 19.77 -14.04
N PRO A 31 -14.41 19.35 -14.85
CA PRO A 31 -14.22 18.24 -15.77
C PRO A 31 -13.10 18.59 -16.76
N SER A 32 -12.14 17.68 -16.94
CA SER A 32 -11.07 17.86 -17.92
C SER A 32 -11.65 17.84 -19.34
N SER A 33 -11.65 18.98 -20.00
CA SER A 33 -11.89 19.09 -21.43
C SER A 33 -10.61 18.71 -22.19
N THR A 34 -10.31 17.42 -22.27
CA THR A 34 -9.31 16.91 -23.22
C THR A 34 -9.85 15.65 -23.87
N ASN A 35 -10.33 15.81 -25.10
CA ASN A 35 -10.51 14.71 -26.05
C ASN A 35 -9.14 14.06 -26.28
N THR A 36 -9.01 12.81 -25.88
CA THR A 36 -8.08 11.86 -26.49
C THR A 36 -8.66 10.47 -26.33
N GLU A 37 -8.96 9.85 -27.47
CA GLU A 37 -9.43 8.47 -27.60
C GLU A 37 -8.47 7.49 -26.90
N GLN A 38 -8.91 6.79 -25.87
CA GLN A 38 -8.28 5.53 -25.41
C GLN A 38 -9.30 4.61 -24.71
N SER A 39 -9.52 3.46 -25.37
CA SER A 39 -10.03 2.17 -24.88
C SER A 39 -11.27 2.15 -23.97
N ASN A 40 -12.40 1.77 -24.58
CA ASN A 40 -13.62 1.30 -23.91
C ASN A 40 -13.34 0.03 -23.11
N GLU A 41 -13.18 0.15 -21.80
CA GLU A 41 -13.63 -0.89 -20.86
C GLU A 41 -14.94 -0.44 -20.21
N PRO A 42 -16.02 -1.23 -20.28
CA PRO A 42 -17.31 -0.83 -19.73
C PRO A 42 -17.32 -0.99 -18.20
N GLY A 43 -17.42 0.12 -17.47
CA GLY A 43 -17.83 0.11 -16.06
C GLY A 43 -17.11 1.07 -15.11
N ARG A 44 -15.98 1.66 -15.48
CA ARG A 44 -15.23 2.53 -14.56
C ARG A 44 -15.79 3.95 -14.58
N GLN A 45 -16.52 4.35 -13.54
CA GLN A 45 -16.79 5.77 -13.31
C GLN A 45 -15.45 6.49 -13.16
N SER A 46 -15.14 7.38 -14.11
CA SER A 46 -13.92 8.20 -14.07
C SER A 46 -14.03 9.15 -12.87
N PHE A 47 -13.34 8.83 -11.78
CA PHE A 47 -13.01 9.85 -10.79
C PHE A 47 -12.22 10.92 -11.52
N ALA A 48 -12.65 12.18 -11.42
CA ALA A 48 -11.90 13.29 -11.98
C ALA A 48 -10.46 13.22 -11.46
N ALA A 49 -9.53 12.86 -12.36
CA ALA A 49 -8.17 12.58 -11.97
C ALA A 49 -7.55 13.85 -11.34
N PHE A 50 -6.87 13.69 -10.20
CA PHE A 50 -6.16 14.82 -9.60
C PHE A 50 -5.10 15.30 -10.59
N THR A 51 -5.25 16.53 -11.08
CA THR A 51 -4.25 17.18 -11.92
C THR A 51 -3.00 17.49 -11.09
N PRO A 52 -1.83 17.71 -11.72
CA PRO A 52 -0.63 18.11 -10.98
C PRO A 52 -0.81 19.39 -10.15
N SER A 53 -1.61 20.36 -10.62
CA SER A 53 -1.92 21.58 -9.87
C SER A 53 -2.82 21.29 -8.67
N HIS A 54 -3.82 20.41 -8.82
CA HIS A 54 -4.64 19.94 -7.69
C HIS A 54 -3.78 19.24 -6.63
N LEU A 55 -2.89 18.33 -7.05
CA LEU A 55 -2.00 17.62 -6.12
C LEU A 55 -1.05 18.60 -5.40
N LYS A 56 -0.49 19.58 -6.11
CA LYS A 56 0.37 20.61 -5.49
C LYS A 56 -0.40 21.42 -4.44
N HIS A 57 -1.60 21.89 -4.77
CA HIS A 57 -2.46 22.63 -3.87
C HIS A 57 -2.85 21.79 -2.64
N LEU A 58 -3.33 20.58 -2.87
CA LEU A 58 -3.77 19.66 -1.83
C LEU A 58 -2.63 19.32 -0.86
N ASN A 59 -1.46 18.95 -1.37
CA ASN A 59 -0.29 18.66 -0.55
C ASN A 59 0.19 19.87 0.26
N TYR A 60 0.12 21.09 -0.30
CA TYR A 60 0.45 22.31 0.43
C TYR A 60 -0.47 22.57 1.63
N HIS A 61 -1.77 22.29 1.49
CA HIS A 61 -2.73 22.49 2.58
C HIS A 61 -2.69 21.35 3.59
N LEU A 62 -2.61 20.10 3.14
CA LEU A 62 -2.54 18.93 4.01
C LEU A 62 -1.25 18.90 4.85
N SER A 63 -0.13 19.42 4.35
CA SER A 63 1.14 19.46 5.10
C SER A 63 1.11 20.32 6.36
N LYS A 64 0.09 21.19 6.49
CA LYS A 64 -0.14 22.04 7.66
C LYS A 64 -1.05 21.40 8.71
N LEU A 65 -1.59 20.22 8.41
CA LEU A 65 -2.55 19.53 9.27
C LEU A 65 -1.89 18.39 10.05
N PRO A 66 -2.33 18.10 11.29
CA PRO A 66 -1.90 16.92 12.00
C PRO A 66 -2.43 15.65 11.31
N PRO A 67 -1.77 14.48 11.45
CA PRO A 67 -2.17 13.25 10.76
C PRO A 67 -3.63 12.84 10.94
N LYS A 68 -4.19 13.00 12.15
CA LYS A 68 -5.61 12.74 12.40
C LYS A 68 -6.51 13.55 11.46
N LYS A 69 -6.22 14.83 11.23
CA LYS A 69 -6.99 15.70 10.33
C LYS A 69 -6.80 15.33 8.86
N ILE A 70 -5.62 14.85 8.47
CA ILE A 70 -5.39 14.29 7.13
C ILE A 70 -6.24 13.03 6.92
N LEU A 71 -6.31 12.15 7.93
CA LEU A 71 -7.14 10.94 7.89
C LEU A 71 -8.64 11.25 7.86
N GLU A 72 -9.12 12.18 8.68
CA GLU A 72 -10.52 12.65 8.64
C GLU A 72 -10.87 13.21 7.25
N TRP A 73 -9.99 14.02 6.66
CA TRP A 73 -10.17 14.52 5.29
C TRP A 73 -10.26 13.37 4.27
N ALA A 74 -9.35 12.39 4.37
CA ALA A 74 -9.30 11.27 3.46
C ALA A 74 -10.56 10.40 3.54
N ILE A 75 -11.01 10.06 4.75
CA ILE A 75 -12.23 9.27 4.98
C ILE A 75 -13.46 9.97 4.39
N LEU A 76 -13.51 11.30 4.48
CA LEU A 76 -14.62 12.09 3.95
C LEU A 76 -14.59 12.23 2.42
N THR A 77 -13.39 12.36 1.85
CA THR A 77 -13.20 12.86 0.47
C THR A 77 -12.82 11.77 -0.51
N LEU A 78 -12.06 10.76 -0.05
CA LEU A 78 -11.56 9.70 -0.91
C LEU A 78 -12.56 8.54 -0.94
N PRO A 79 -13.15 8.23 -2.11
CA PRO A 79 -14.10 7.16 -2.25
C PRO A 79 -13.40 5.80 -2.09
N ASN A 80 -14.16 4.81 -1.61
CA ASN A 80 -13.72 3.42 -1.45
C ASN A 80 -12.26 3.29 -0.97
N LEU A 81 -11.98 3.96 0.14
CA LEU A 81 -10.65 4.08 0.75
C LEU A 81 -10.30 2.81 1.52
N TYR A 82 -9.10 2.28 1.25
CA TYR A 82 -8.52 1.15 2.00
C TYR A 82 -7.18 1.55 2.60
N GLN A 83 -6.70 0.80 3.59
CA GLN A 83 -5.31 0.87 4.01
C GLN A 83 -4.58 -0.40 3.58
N THR A 84 -3.56 -0.26 2.73
CA THR A 84 -2.66 -1.36 2.40
C THR A 84 -1.52 -1.38 3.43
N THR A 85 -1.43 -2.45 4.21
CA THR A 85 -0.48 -2.54 5.33
C THR A 85 0.21 -3.88 5.39
N ALA A 86 1.51 -3.87 5.67
CA ALA A 86 2.30 -5.04 6.07
C ALA A 86 2.52 -5.06 7.60
N PHE A 87 1.70 -4.31 8.35
CA PHE A 87 1.76 -4.17 9.81
C PHE A 87 3.11 -3.69 10.35
N GLY A 88 3.85 -2.89 9.56
CA GLY A 88 4.92 -2.05 10.09
C GLY A 88 4.38 -0.99 11.05
N LEU A 89 5.24 -0.46 11.94
CA LEU A 89 4.84 0.47 13.01
C LEU A 89 3.99 1.64 12.51
N THR A 90 4.36 2.28 11.40
CA THR A 90 3.57 3.38 10.81
C THR A 90 2.18 2.96 10.38
N GLY A 91 2.04 1.77 9.77
CA GLY A 91 0.73 1.22 9.40
C GLY A 91 -0.12 0.92 10.63
N CYS A 92 0.50 0.42 11.70
CA CYS A 92 -0.16 0.16 12.98
C CYS A 92 -0.72 1.44 13.61
N VAL A 93 0.05 2.53 13.61
CA VAL A 93 -0.39 3.85 14.07
C VAL A 93 -1.59 4.36 13.27
N ILE A 94 -1.53 4.25 11.95
CA ILE A 94 -2.62 4.70 11.06
C ILE A 94 -3.92 3.94 11.37
N ALA A 95 -3.85 2.63 11.50
CA ALA A 95 -5.03 1.81 11.82
C ALA A 95 -5.63 2.18 13.18
N ASP A 96 -4.80 2.38 14.22
CA ASP A 96 -5.28 2.87 15.52
C ASP A 96 -5.94 4.25 15.43
N MET A 97 -5.33 5.20 14.71
CA MET A 97 -5.91 6.54 14.51
C MET A 97 -7.27 6.45 13.81
N ILE A 98 -7.40 5.61 12.77
CA ILE A 98 -8.67 5.40 12.07
C ILE A 98 -9.70 4.74 12.99
N SER A 99 -9.31 3.78 13.82
CA SER A 99 -10.22 3.17 14.79
C SER A 99 -10.77 4.21 15.76
N LYS A 100 -9.94 5.14 16.25
CA LYS A 100 -10.40 6.25 17.11
C LYS A 100 -11.36 7.18 16.39
N ILE A 101 -11.04 7.57 15.15
CA ILE A 101 -11.96 8.35 14.30
C ILE A 101 -13.29 7.60 14.10
N SER A 102 -13.25 6.28 13.93
CA SER A 102 -14.43 5.44 13.72
C SER A 102 -15.33 5.38 14.96
N ILE A 103 -14.74 5.34 16.15
CA ILE A 103 -15.48 5.45 17.42
C ILE A 103 -16.16 6.82 17.55
N GLU A 104 -15.47 7.89 17.15
CA GLU A 104 -16.00 9.25 17.20
C GLU A 104 -17.13 9.50 16.18
N GLN A 105 -17.12 8.81 15.02
CA GLN A 105 -17.94 9.17 13.86
C GLN A 105 -18.90 8.10 13.34
N ASN A 106 -18.75 6.82 13.74
CA ASN A 106 -19.41 5.72 13.04
C ASN A 106 -19.72 4.50 13.93
N ASP A 107 -20.40 4.71 15.06
CA ASP A 107 -20.86 3.66 15.99
C ASP A 107 -19.78 2.61 16.36
N GLY A 108 -18.50 2.99 16.30
CA GLY A 108 -17.35 2.10 16.54
C GLY A 108 -17.00 1.13 15.40
N LYS A 109 -17.73 1.11 14.28
CA LYS A 109 -17.36 0.28 13.12
C LYS A 109 -16.21 0.91 12.35
N HIS A 110 -15.09 0.18 12.21
CA HIS A 110 -13.90 0.67 11.54
C HIS A 110 -14.17 1.14 10.11
N LEU A 111 -13.90 2.42 9.84
CA LEU A 111 -14.29 3.11 8.60
C LEU A 111 -13.47 2.71 7.37
N VAL A 112 -12.21 2.29 7.57
CA VAL A 112 -11.29 1.95 6.47
C VAL A 112 -10.87 0.48 6.60
N PRO A 113 -11.26 -0.41 5.68
CA PRO A 113 -10.80 -1.79 5.71
C PRO A 113 -9.28 -1.91 5.42
N LEU A 114 -8.68 -3.01 5.88
CA LEU A 114 -7.26 -3.30 5.66
C LEU A 114 -7.07 -4.28 4.49
N ILE A 115 -6.03 -4.05 3.69
CA ILE A 115 -5.50 -5.01 2.71
C ILE A 115 -4.12 -5.45 3.18
N PHE A 116 -3.96 -6.77 3.34
CA PHE A 116 -2.67 -7.41 3.64
C PHE A 116 -2.29 -8.34 2.48
N LEU A 117 -1.05 -8.21 2.01
CA LEU A 117 -0.49 -9.06 0.97
C LEU A 117 0.36 -10.13 1.65
N ASP A 118 -0.18 -11.34 1.75
CA ASP A 118 0.56 -12.48 2.27
C ASP A 118 1.46 -13.04 1.17
N THR A 119 2.76 -12.74 1.28
CA THR A 119 3.79 -13.13 0.31
C THR A 119 4.17 -14.61 0.37
N PHE A 120 3.61 -15.36 1.32
CA PHE A 120 4.11 -16.66 1.81
C PHE A 120 5.39 -16.59 2.64
N TYR A 121 6.18 -15.53 2.54
CA TYR A 121 7.48 -15.39 3.20
C TYR A 121 7.52 -14.39 4.36
N HIS A 122 6.37 -13.96 4.88
CA HIS A 122 6.32 -13.18 6.12
C HIS A 122 6.81 -14.00 7.32
N PHE A 123 7.40 -13.31 8.30
CA PHE A 123 7.56 -13.86 9.65
C PHE A 123 6.21 -14.27 10.25
N PRO A 124 6.14 -15.36 11.05
CA PRO A 124 4.93 -15.74 11.78
C PRO A 124 4.35 -14.58 12.61
N GLU A 125 5.21 -13.81 13.28
CA GLU A 125 4.84 -12.66 14.11
C GLU A 125 4.09 -11.57 13.33
N THR A 126 4.40 -11.41 12.02
CA THR A 126 3.69 -10.47 11.15
C THR A 126 2.28 -10.95 10.84
N ARG A 127 2.09 -12.26 10.60
CA ARG A 127 0.77 -12.86 10.36
C ARG A 127 -0.08 -12.86 11.62
N ASP A 128 0.51 -13.19 12.76
CA ASP A 128 -0.15 -13.14 14.06
C ASP A 128 -0.61 -11.72 14.39
N LEU A 129 0.23 -10.72 14.11
CA LEU A 129 -0.13 -9.33 14.26
C LEU A 129 -1.30 -8.93 13.35
N ALA A 130 -1.32 -9.41 12.10
CA ALA A 130 -2.43 -9.15 11.17
C ALA A 130 -3.78 -9.62 11.74
N ASN A 131 -3.82 -10.86 12.23
CA ASN A 131 -5.00 -11.44 12.86
C ASN A 131 -5.39 -10.71 14.16
N LYS A 132 -4.40 -10.34 14.96
CA LYS A 132 -4.60 -9.55 16.19
C LYS A 132 -5.20 -8.19 15.88
N PHE A 133 -4.77 -7.51 14.82
CA PHE A 133 -5.34 -6.21 14.41
C PHE A 133 -6.81 -6.34 13.98
N ALA A 134 -7.13 -7.34 13.16
CA ALA A 134 -8.50 -7.58 12.71
C ALA A 134 -9.46 -7.73 13.91
N THR A 135 -9.03 -8.49 14.93
CA THR A 135 -9.81 -8.73 16.15
C THR A 135 -9.83 -7.51 17.07
N HIS A 136 -8.67 -6.93 17.36
CA HIS A 136 -8.51 -5.84 18.34
C HIS A 136 -9.26 -4.58 17.94
N TYR A 137 -9.25 -4.23 16.65
CA TYR A 137 -9.93 -3.03 16.13
C TYR A 137 -11.28 -3.33 15.46
N ASN A 138 -11.73 -4.60 15.48
CA ASN A 138 -12.91 -5.06 14.73
C ASN A 138 -12.92 -4.54 13.29
N VAL A 139 -11.77 -4.63 12.62
CA VAL A 139 -11.54 -4.08 11.28
C VAL A 139 -11.61 -5.18 10.23
N PRO A 140 -12.34 -4.97 9.11
CA PRO A 140 -12.33 -5.95 8.03
C PRO A 140 -10.92 -6.06 7.42
N LEU A 141 -10.35 -7.24 7.49
CA LEU A 141 -9.04 -7.56 6.91
C LEU A 141 -9.22 -8.40 5.64
N LYS A 142 -8.70 -7.90 4.52
CA LYS A 142 -8.66 -8.59 3.24
C LYS A 142 -7.25 -9.10 2.98
N ILE A 143 -7.08 -10.41 2.93
CA ILE A 143 -5.78 -11.05 2.70
C ILE A 143 -5.72 -11.53 1.26
N TYR A 144 -4.70 -11.09 0.52
CA TYR A 144 -4.43 -11.51 -0.84
C TYR A 144 -3.08 -12.22 -0.89
N LYS A 145 -3.05 -13.34 -1.62
CA LYS A 145 -1.89 -14.20 -1.86
C LYS A 145 -1.57 -14.23 -3.36
N PRO A 146 -0.38 -14.69 -3.78
CA PRO A 146 -0.09 -15.01 -5.17
C PRO A 146 -1.22 -15.79 -5.85
N SER A 147 -1.63 -15.35 -7.04
CA SER A 147 -2.77 -15.94 -7.76
C SER A 147 -2.54 -17.42 -8.09
N GLY A 148 -3.54 -18.26 -7.84
CA GLY A 148 -3.51 -19.69 -8.15
C GLY A 148 -2.67 -20.55 -7.19
N LEU A 149 -2.09 -19.96 -6.14
CA LEU A 149 -1.20 -20.65 -5.20
C LEU A 149 -1.77 -20.61 -3.78
N ALA A 150 -1.70 -21.73 -3.06
CA ALA A 150 -2.19 -21.82 -1.68
C ALA A 150 -1.05 -21.71 -0.66
N THR A 151 0.12 -22.26 -0.99
CA THR A 151 1.28 -22.39 -0.09
C THR A 151 2.60 -21.94 -0.73
N VAL A 152 3.65 -21.91 0.10
CA VAL A 152 5.02 -21.64 -0.36
C VAL A 152 5.53 -22.75 -1.27
N GLU A 153 5.17 -24.00 -0.99
CA GLU A 153 5.55 -25.17 -1.79
C GLU A 153 4.96 -25.13 -3.20
N ASP A 154 3.74 -24.59 -3.35
CA ASP A 154 3.14 -24.37 -4.67
C ASP A 154 3.96 -23.35 -5.48
N LEU A 155 4.36 -22.24 -4.84
CA LEU A 155 5.15 -21.19 -5.47
C LEU A 155 6.53 -21.71 -5.88
N GLU A 156 7.22 -22.41 -4.99
CA GLU A 156 8.56 -22.95 -5.25
C GLU A 156 8.54 -24.07 -6.29
N ARG A 157 7.46 -24.86 -6.35
CA ARG A 157 7.27 -25.87 -7.40
C ARG A 157 7.07 -25.26 -8.79
N GLU A 158 6.33 -24.16 -8.89
CA GLU A 158 6.07 -23.50 -10.18
C GLU A 158 7.23 -22.60 -10.64
N HIS A 159 7.91 -21.93 -9.71
CA HIS A 159 8.85 -20.86 -10.03
C HIS A 159 10.28 -21.07 -9.53
N GLY A 160 10.54 -22.17 -8.83
CA GLY A 160 11.83 -22.49 -8.23
C GLY A 160 11.98 -21.95 -6.81
N GLN A 161 12.81 -22.63 -6.02
CA GLN A 161 13.18 -22.19 -4.68
C GLN A 161 14.00 -20.90 -4.73
N ARG A 162 13.90 -20.09 -3.68
CA ARG A 162 14.73 -18.88 -3.51
C ARG A 162 14.66 -17.90 -4.69
N LEU A 163 13.48 -17.76 -5.30
CA LEU A 163 13.27 -16.87 -6.46
C LEU A 163 13.73 -15.42 -6.22
N TRP A 164 13.72 -14.94 -4.97
CA TRP A 164 14.23 -13.62 -4.57
C TRP A 164 15.73 -13.42 -4.77
N GLU A 165 16.50 -14.50 -4.92
CA GLU A 165 17.93 -14.50 -5.27
C GLU A 165 18.15 -14.63 -6.77
N VAL A 166 17.31 -15.39 -7.45
CA VAL A 166 17.45 -15.69 -8.89
C VAL A 166 16.88 -14.56 -9.76
N ASN A 167 15.71 -14.05 -9.42
CA ASN A 167 15.01 -13.00 -10.16
C ASN A 167 14.09 -12.19 -9.22
N GLU A 168 14.67 -11.16 -8.60
CA GLU A 168 13.98 -10.34 -7.60
C GLU A 168 12.77 -9.58 -8.17
N ASP A 169 12.81 -9.14 -9.43
CA ASP A 169 11.69 -8.45 -10.06
C ASP A 169 10.51 -9.39 -10.29
N MET A 170 10.77 -10.64 -10.71
CA MET A 170 9.74 -11.66 -10.84
C MET A 170 9.15 -12.03 -9.49
N TYR A 171 10.00 -12.21 -8.46
CA TYR A 171 9.55 -12.44 -7.08
C TYR A 171 8.63 -11.31 -6.59
N ASP A 172 9.09 -10.05 -6.65
CA ASP A 172 8.30 -8.91 -6.20
C ASP A 172 6.99 -8.77 -6.99
N PHE A 173 6.99 -9.07 -8.29
CA PHE A 173 5.77 -9.03 -9.09
C PHE A 173 4.74 -10.06 -8.61
N LEU A 174 5.16 -11.33 -8.48
CA LEU A 174 4.28 -12.45 -8.13
C LEU A 174 3.69 -12.31 -6.72
N VAL A 175 4.51 -11.91 -5.75
CA VAL A 175 4.11 -11.95 -4.34
C VAL A 175 3.56 -10.64 -3.80
N LYS A 176 3.78 -9.53 -4.50
CA LYS A 176 3.37 -8.19 -4.02
C LYS A 176 2.58 -7.42 -5.07
N VAL A 177 3.12 -7.27 -6.28
CA VAL A 177 2.51 -6.36 -7.27
C VAL A 177 1.21 -6.94 -7.84
N GLU A 178 1.22 -8.19 -8.31
CA GLU A 178 0.02 -8.86 -8.84
C GLU A 178 -1.08 -8.98 -7.77
N PRO A 179 -0.81 -9.49 -6.55
CA PRO A 179 -1.87 -9.63 -5.54
C PRO A 179 -2.45 -8.28 -5.13
N ALA A 180 -1.63 -7.23 -5.04
CA ALA A 180 -2.13 -5.88 -4.77
C ALA A 180 -3.05 -5.37 -5.87
N ARG A 181 -2.65 -5.54 -7.14
CA ARG A 181 -3.43 -5.05 -8.28
C ARG A 181 -4.74 -5.79 -8.42
N ARG A 182 -4.74 -7.10 -8.20
CA ARG A 182 -5.95 -7.91 -8.15
C ARG A 182 -6.84 -7.49 -6.99
N ALA A 183 -6.28 -7.28 -5.79
CA ALA A 183 -7.04 -6.76 -4.65
C ALA A 183 -7.71 -5.42 -4.96
N TYR A 184 -6.99 -4.51 -5.58
CA TYR A 184 -7.53 -3.20 -5.93
C TYR A 184 -8.65 -3.29 -6.97
N ALA A 185 -8.56 -4.22 -7.92
CA ALA A 185 -9.61 -4.44 -8.91
C ALA A 185 -10.85 -5.12 -8.31
N GLU A 186 -10.67 -6.23 -7.59
CA GLU A 186 -11.78 -7.02 -7.01
C GLU A 186 -12.55 -6.25 -5.94
N LEU A 187 -11.87 -5.36 -5.20
CA LEU A 187 -12.49 -4.52 -4.16
C LEU A 187 -12.90 -3.13 -4.67
N ASP A 188 -12.72 -2.84 -5.96
CA ASP A 188 -12.96 -1.52 -6.60
C ASP A 188 -12.23 -0.34 -5.91
N VAL A 189 -11.03 -0.57 -5.40
CA VAL A 189 -10.28 0.40 -4.59
C VAL A 189 -9.96 1.64 -5.41
N ALA A 190 -10.39 2.80 -4.92
CA ALA A 190 -10.09 4.09 -5.57
C ALA A 190 -8.92 4.83 -4.90
N ALA A 191 -8.67 4.57 -3.62
CA ALA A 191 -7.55 5.16 -2.89
C ALA A 191 -7.00 4.21 -1.82
N VAL A 192 -5.68 4.27 -1.60
CA VAL A 192 -4.99 3.48 -0.57
C VAL A 192 -4.18 4.35 0.38
N ILE A 193 -4.31 4.08 1.68
CA ILE A 193 -3.43 4.62 2.71
C ILE A 193 -2.20 3.72 2.82
N THR A 194 -1.00 4.32 2.88
CA THR A 194 0.27 3.61 3.05
C THR A 194 1.03 4.10 4.27
N GLY A 195 1.90 3.25 4.82
CA GLY A 195 2.77 3.57 5.95
C GLY A 195 4.14 4.14 5.56
N ARG A 196 4.28 4.81 4.41
CA ARG A 196 5.55 5.42 3.95
C ARG A 196 5.79 6.76 4.66
N ARG A 197 7.04 7.02 5.06
CA ARG A 197 7.47 8.29 5.69
C ARG A 197 8.76 8.81 5.07
N ARG A 198 8.99 10.13 5.09
CA ARG A 198 10.20 10.75 4.55
C ARG A 198 11.46 10.37 5.31
N SER A 199 11.35 10.20 6.64
CA SER A 199 12.47 9.81 7.50
C SER A 199 13.04 8.42 7.18
N GLN A 200 12.35 7.63 6.35
CA GLN A 200 12.80 6.32 5.86
C GLN A 200 13.76 6.42 4.66
N LYS A 201 14.06 7.64 4.18
CA LYS A 201 15.07 7.98 3.17
C LYS A 201 14.90 7.25 1.82
N GLY A 202 15.93 7.28 0.98
CA GLY A 202 15.90 6.75 -0.39
C GLY A 202 14.79 7.42 -1.21
N ASP A 203 14.08 6.60 -1.98
CA ASP A 203 12.93 7.02 -2.80
C ASP A 203 11.78 7.63 -1.97
N ARG A 204 11.83 7.50 -0.63
CA ARG A 204 10.83 8.05 0.27
C ARG A 204 11.12 9.48 0.72
N ALA A 205 12.34 10.00 0.53
CA ALA A 205 12.79 11.26 1.12
C ALA A 205 11.85 12.45 0.80
N GLU A 206 11.28 12.47 -0.41
CA GLU A 206 10.40 13.55 -0.87
C GLU A 206 8.95 13.14 -1.10
N ILE A 207 8.50 12.03 -0.49
CA ILE A 207 7.11 11.58 -0.72
C ILE A 207 6.10 12.65 -0.28
N PRO A 208 5.10 12.94 -1.13
CA PRO A 208 4.00 13.83 -0.77
C PRO A 208 3.00 13.10 0.15
N ILE A 209 2.09 13.87 0.75
CA ILE A 209 0.97 13.30 1.52
C ILE A 209 -0.02 12.61 0.58
N VAL A 210 -0.29 13.17 -0.60
CA VAL A 210 -1.13 12.57 -1.64
C VAL A 210 -0.33 12.45 -2.94
N GLU A 211 -0.26 11.23 -3.49
CA GLU A 211 0.30 10.93 -4.81
C GLU A 211 -0.70 10.15 -5.65
N VAL A 212 -0.53 10.20 -6.96
CA VAL A 212 -1.25 9.33 -7.92
C VAL A 212 -0.19 8.56 -8.68
N ASP A 213 -0.27 7.23 -8.66
CA ASP A 213 0.69 6.41 -9.41
C ASP A 213 0.31 6.30 -10.90
N GLY A 214 1.20 5.70 -11.71
CA GLY A 214 0.98 5.59 -13.16
C GLY A 214 -0.32 4.87 -13.56
N THR A 215 -0.95 4.11 -12.67
CA THR A 215 -2.24 3.44 -12.93
C THR A 215 -3.46 4.29 -12.60
N GLY A 216 -3.25 5.51 -12.09
CA GLY A 216 -4.31 6.37 -11.58
C GLY A 216 -4.71 6.10 -10.12
N MET A 217 -4.02 5.20 -9.42
CA MET A 217 -4.32 4.90 -8.01
C MET A 217 -3.88 6.05 -7.11
N VAL A 218 -4.80 6.60 -6.32
CA VAL A 218 -4.49 7.60 -5.30
C VAL A 218 -3.85 6.92 -4.09
N LYS A 219 -2.69 7.41 -3.64
CA LYS A 219 -2.03 6.94 -2.42
C LYS A 219 -1.93 8.07 -1.41
N LEU A 220 -2.29 7.77 -0.17
CA LEU A 220 -2.20 8.68 0.97
C LEU A 220 -1.08 8.24 1.91
N ASN A 221 -0.18 9.15 2.24
CA ASN A 221 0.91 8.98 3.20
C ASN A 221 0.67 9.95 4.39
N PRO A 222 -0.29 9.66 5.29
CA PRO A 222 -0.74 10.60 6.32
C PRO A 222 0.33 10.91 7.37
N LEU A 223 1.34 10.03 7.47
CA LEU A 223 2.49 10.15 8.35
C LEU A 223 3.78 10.50 7.58
N ALA A 224 3.67 11.09 6.39
CA ALA A 224 4.83 11.43 5.55
C ALA A 224 5.90 12.24 6.31
N TYR A 225 5.47 13.16 7.18
CA TYR A 225 6.35 14.06 7.95
C TYR A 225 6.69 13.56 9.36
N TRP A 226 6.21 12.37 9.76
CA TRP A 226 6.60 11.80 11.05
C TRP A 226 7.94 11.10 10.97
N ASP A 227 8.81 11.34 11.94
CA ASP A 227 10.01 10.54 12.14
C ASP A 227 9.70 9.21 12.86
N PHE A 228 10.73 8.38 13.06
CA PHE A 228 10.57 7.11 13.78
C PHE A 228 10.20 7.30 15.24
N GLN A 229 10.77 8.31 15.91
CA GLN A 229 10.55 8.55 17.33
C GLN A 229 9.09 8.95 17.59
N GLN A 230 8.49 9.77 16.73
CA GLN A 230 7.07 10.14 16.81
C GLN A 230 6.16 8.92 16.63
N VAL A 231 6.45 8.05 15.65
CA VAL A 231 5.72 6.78 15.46
C VAL A 231 5.83 5.90 16.71
N TRP A 232 7.04 5.70 17.22
CA TRP A 232 7.28 4.85 18.39
C TRP A 232 6.63 5.41 19.66
N THR A 233 6.74 6.71 19.88
CA THR A 233 6.10 7.41 20.99
C THR A 233 4.58 7.22 20.95
N TYR A 234 3.97 7.35 19.77
CA TYR A 234 2.54 7.13 19.62
C TYR A 234 2.14 5.68 19.96
N ILE A 235 2.88 4.69 19.46
CA ILE A 235 2.61 3.27 19.74
C ILE A 235 2.62 2.99 21.24
N ARG A 236 3.65 3.48 21.94
CA ARG A 236 3.80 3.29 23.38
C ARG A 236 2.70 4.01 24.17
N ALA A 237 2.42 5.27 23.83
CA ALA A 237 1.42 6.08 24.52
C ALA A 237 0.00 5.53 24.37
N ASN A 238 -0.31 4.94 23.20
CA ASN A 238 -1.65 4.44 22.87
C ASN A 238 -1.80 2.92 23.01
N LYS A 239 -0.75 2.23 23.46
CA LYS A 239 -0.73 0.76 23.60
C LYS A 239 -1.14 0.02 22.32
N VAL A 240 -0.76 0.58 21.17
CA VAL A 240 -1.06 0.02 19.85
C VAL A 240 -0.35 -1.33 19.74
N PRO A 241 -1.04 -2.43 19.36
CA PRO A 241 -0.36 -3.69 19.07
C PRO A 241 0.72 -3.49 18.00
N TYR A 242 1.90 -4.07 18.19
CA TYR A 242 2.99 -4.01 17.23
C TYR A 242 3.71 -5.36 17.13
N ASN A 243 4.59 -5.50 16.15
CA ASN A 243 5.29 -6.76 15.88
C ASN A 243 6.36 -7.01 16.95
N ALA A 244 6.34 -8.19 17.59
CA ALA A 244 7.27 -8.53 18.68
C ALA A 244 8.75 -8.49 18.26
N LEU A 245 9.04 -8.66 16.96
CA LEU A 245 10.41 -8.52 16.43
C LEU A 245 10.98 -7.11 16.61
N VAL A 246 10.15 -6.09 16.77
CA VAL A 246 10.63 -4.71 17.04
C VAL A 246 11.41 -4.66 18.37
N ASP A 247 10.99 -5.41 19.38
CA ASP A 247 11.71 -5.49 20.66
C ASP A 247 13.04 -6.24 20.54
N GLN A 248 13.22 -7.01 19.46
CA GLN A 248 14.48 -7.67 19.09
C GLN A 248 15.35 -6.80 18.17
N GLY A 249 14.97 -5.53 17.96
CA GLY A 249 15.72 -4.56 17.17
C GLY A 249 15.23 -4.37 15.74
N TYR A 250 14.27 -5.17 15.24
CA TYR A 250 13.81 -5.07 13.85
C TYR A 250 12.95 -3.81 13.61
N LYS A 251 13.56 -2.72 13.14
CA LYS A 251 12.87 -1.44 12.89
C LYS A 251 12.00 -1.43 11.62
N SER A 252 12.29 -2.30 10.65
CA SER A 252 11.56 -2.42 9.38
C SER A 252 11.44 -3.89 8.99
N ILE A 253 10.21 -4.41 8.94
CA ILE A 253 9.94 -5.85 8.81
C ILE A 253 9.24 -6.13 7.47
N GLY A 254 9.64 -7.19 6.78
CA GLY A 254 8.98 -7.71 5.59
C GLY A 254 9.18 -9.22 5.49
N ASP A 255 9.51 -9.72 4.30
CA ASP A 255 9.81 -11.13 4.11
C ASP A 255 11.07 -11.54 4.92
N TRP A 256 11.07 -12.74 5.49
CA TRP A 256 12.12 -13.19 6.42
C TRP A 256 13.50 -13.26 5.78
N HIS A 257 13.58 -13.64 4.50
CA HIS A 257 14.84 -13.76 3.77
C HIS A 257 15.45 -12.41 3.35
N SER A 258 14.74 -11.30 3.54
CA SER A 258 15.20 -9.95 3.13
C SER A 258 14.98 -8.90 4.21
N THR A 259 14.99 -9.36 5.47
CA THR A 259 14.87 -8.54 6.66
C THR A 259 15.92 -8.98 7.68
N LYS A 260 16.82 -8.07 8.06
CA LYS A 260 17.77 -8.25 9.15
C LYS A 260 17.50 -7.22 10.24
N ALA A 261 17.94 -7.52 11.46
CA ALA A 261 18.05 -6.49 12.49
C ALA A 261 19.09 -5.45 12.04
N PRO A 262 18.79 -4.15 12.12
CA PRO A 262 19.77 -3.09 11.85
C PRO A 262 20.94 -3.18 12.83
N VAL A 263 22.15 -2.83 12.38
CA VAL A 263 23.32 -2.71 13.25
C VAL A 263 23.25 -1.35 13.97
N ASN A 264 23.82 -1.26 15.18
CA ASN A 264 23.69 -0.09 16.06
C ASN A 264 23.99 1.23 15.34
N GLY A 265 23.04 2.17 15.37
CA GLY A 265 23.17 3.50 14.76
C GLY A 265 22.64 3.62 13.34
N ASP A 266 22.25 2.52 12.70
CA ASP A 266 21.83 2.54 11.30
C ASP A 266 20.40 3.08 11.08
N ASP A 267 20.17 3.52 9.85
CA ASP A 267 18.89 3.97 9.31
C ASP A 267 17.74 2.96 9.59
N GLU A 268 16.51 3.46 9.77
CA GLU A 268 15.33 2.62 10.06
C GLU A 268 15.16 1.44 9.10
N ARG A 269 15.55 1.60 7.83
CA ARG A 269 15.39 0.59 6.79
C ARG A 269 16.69 -0.10 6.40
N SER A 270 17.81 0.16 7.08
CA SER A 270 19.13 -0.44 6.79
C SER A 270 19.13 -1.97 6.77
N GLY A 271 18.33 -2.61 7.61
CA GLY A 271 18.18 -4.08 7.60
C GLY A 271 17.41 -4.64 6.40
N ARG A 272 16.90 -3.79 5.49
CA ARG A 272 16.22 -4.20 4.25
C ARG A 272 17.22 -4.17 3.10
N TRP A 273 17.27 -5.26 2.34
CA TRP A 273 18.07 -5.37 1.12
C TRP A 273 19.57 -5.09 1.33
N ASP A 274 20.09 -5.45 2.51
CA ASP A 274 21.50 -5.41 2.84
C ASP A 274 22.35 -6.05 1.71
N GLY A 275 23.31 -5.29 1.20
CA GLY A 275 24.16 -5.67 0.06
C GLY A 275 23.53 -5.51 -1.34
N LYS A 276 22.37 -4.85 -1.49
CA LYS A 276 21.72 -4.60 -2.80
C LYS A 276 21.54 -3.10 -3.07
N GLU A 277 21.45 -2.72 -4.35
CA GLU A 277 21.14 -1.34 -4.79
C GLU A 277 19.66 -0.93 -4.56
N LYS A 278 18.84 -1.82 -4.00
CA LYS A 278 17.40 -1.64 -3.87
C LYS A 278 17.05 -0.76 -2.69
N THR A 279 16.37 0.35 -2.97
CA THR A 279 15.91 1.33 -1.97
C THR A 279 14.41 1.25 -1.69
N GLU A 280 13.62 0.66 -2.58
CA GLU A 280 12.16 0.61 -2.49
C GLU A 280 11.56 -0.73 -2.90
N CYS A 281 10.43 -1.08 -2.27
CA CYS A 281 9.69 -2.31 -2.58
C CYS A 281 9.01 -2.22 -3.95
N GLY A 282 8.99 -3.33 -4.71
CA GLY A 282 8.30 -3.41 -6.01
C GLY A 282 6.84 -2.95 -6.00
N LEU A 283 6.14 -3.06 -4.86
CA LEU A 283 4.77 -2.55 -4.68
C LEU A 283 4.64 -1.04 -4.90
N HIS A 284 5.70 -0.27 -4.66
CA HIS A 284 5.72 1.19 -4.82
C HIS A 284 6.47 1.65 -6.07
N LYS A 285 7.00 0.71 -6.87
CA LYS A 285 7.58 0.98 -8.20
C LYS A 285 6.47 1.15 -9.25
N ASP A 286 6.87 1.63 -10.43
CA ASP A 286 5.97 1.75 -11.58
C ASP A 286 5.40 0.38 -11.99
N TYR A 287 4.07 0.26 -11.96
CA TYR A 287 3.38 -0.99 -12.25
C TYR A 287 3.63 -1.50 -13.67
N PHE A 288 3.61 -0.62 -14.66
CA PHE A 288 3.74 -1.03 -16.06
C PHE A 288 5.14 -1.55 -16.36
N LYS A 289 6.17 -0.93 -15.78
CA LYS A 289 7.56 -1.43 -15.84
C LYS A 289 7.68 -2.80 -15.18
N MET A 290 7.15 -2.97 -13.97
CA MET A 290 7.18 -4.26 -13.26
C MET A 290 6.45 -5.36 -14.06
N ARG A 291 5.28 -5.04 -14.64
CA ARG A 291 4.53 -5.98 -15.49
C ARG A 291 5.28 -6.35 -16.76
N ALA A 292 5.92 -5.37 -17.41
CA ALA A 292 6.72 -5.63 -18.61
C ALA A 292 7.93 -6.54 -18.30
N ALA A 293 8.64 -6.28 -17.20
CA ALA A 293 9.76 -7.10 -16.75
C ALA A 293 9.32 -8.54 -16.41
N PHE A 294 8.16 -8.69 -15.78
CA PHE A 294 7.57 -9.99 -15.50
C PHE A 294 7.23 -10.78 -16.77
N ILE A 295 6.56 -10.15 -17.75
CA ILE A 295 6.20 -10.78 -19.03
C ILE A 295 7.48 -11.20 -19.78
N ALA A 296 8.50 -10.34 -19.80
CA ALA A 296 9.78 -10.66 -20.42
C ALA A 296 10.46 -11.87 -19.74
N SER A 297 10.43 -11.93 -18.41
CA SER A 297 11.00 -13.04 -17.63
C SER A 297 10.29 -14.37 -17.91
N LYS A 298 8.95 -14.38 -17.93
CA LYS A 298 8.17 -15.59 -18.29
C LYS A 298 8.47 -16.07 -19.71
N LYS A 299 8.60 -15.15 -20.69
CA LYS A 299 8.98 -15.51 -22.07
C LYS A 299 10.35 -16.17 -22.13
N LYS A 300 11.35 -15.65 -21.41
CA LYS A 300 12.70 -16.24 -21.34
C LYS A 300 12.67 -17.64 -20.72
N GLN A 301 11.96 -17.84 -19.62
CA GLN A 301 11.82 -19.15 -18.97
C GLN A 301 11.19 -20.18 -19.91
N GLN A 302 10.13 -19.81 -20.63
CA GLN A 302 9.46 -20.68 -21.62
C GLN A 302 10.36 -21.03 -22.81
N GLN A 303 11.21 -20.11 -23.27
CA GLN A 303 12.16 -20.37 -24.34
C GLN A 303 13.26 -21.35 -23.89
N GLN A 304 13.77 -21.18 -22.66
CA GLN A 304 14.79 -22.07 -22.09
C GLN A 304 14.26 -23.49 -21.85
N THR A 305 13.01 -23.64 -21.39
CA THR A 305 12.40 -24.98 -21.23
C THR A 305 12.21 -25.68 -22.58
N LYS A 306 11.78 -24.94 -23.62
CA LYS A 306 11.63 -25.50 -24.98
C LYS A 306 12.96 -25.89 -25.64
N GLN A 307 14.03 -25.13 -25.37
CA GLN A 307 15.37 -25.45 -25.88
C GLN A 307 16.00 -26.63 -25.12
N GLY A 308 15.76 -26.74 -23.81
CA GLY A 308 16.21 -27.88 -23.01
C GLY A 308 15.51 -29.20 -23.38
N SER A 309 14.20 -29.18 -23.65
CA SER A 309 13.46 -30.38 -24.07
C SER A 309 13.75 -30.82 -25.52
N GLY A 310 14.38 -29.97 -26.33
CA GLY A 310 14.77 -30.29 -27.71
C GLY A 310 16.14 -30.95 -27.85
N ALA A 311 17.01 -30.84 -26.83
CA ALA A 311 18.33 -31.44 -26.83
C ALA A 311 18.31 -32.95 -26.45
N ASP A 312 17.32 -33.38 -25.68
CA ASP A 312 17.17 -34.79 -25.25
C ASP A 312 16.57 -35.72 -26.33
N LEU A 313 16.05 -35.16 -27.44
CA LEU A 313 15.47 -35.93 -28.56
C LEU A 313 16.46 -36.27 -29.68
N VAL A 314 17.72 -35.80 -29.60
CA VAL A 314 18.73 -36.01 -30.66
C VAL A 314 19.82 -37.02 -30.23
N ALA A 315 19.70 -37.64 -29.05
CA ALA A 315 20.67 -38.60 -28.50
C ALA A 315 20.19 -40.06 -28.50
N VAL A 316 19.28 -40.42 -29.43
CA VAL A 316 18.88 -41.81 -29.68
C VAL A 316 18.83 -42.07 -31.18
N GLU A 317 20.00 -42.24 -31.79
CA GLU A 317 20.21 -43.00 -33.04
C GLU A 317 21.64 -43.56 -33.05
#